data_AF-K1ZJH2-F1
#
_entry.id   AF-K1ZJH2-F1
#
_cell.length_a   1.000
_cell.length_b   1.000
_cell.length_c   1.000
_cell.angle_alpha   90.00
_cell.angle_beta   90.00
_cell.angle_gamma   90.00
#
_symmetry.space_group_name_H-M   'P 1'
#
loop_
_entity.id
_entity.type
_entity.pdbx_description
1 polymer ?
#
loop_
_entity_poly.entity_id
_entity_poly.type
_entity_poly.pdbx_seq_one_letter_code
_entity_poly.pdbx_strand_id
1 'polypeptide(L)'
;MQRNCLVLTQSRENSEYNDFVGRFYHFPDKYIGQFKNEPIEFIYYDPIKSGGEGVYFGYGKIKALPTKDKKDSSHYFVEVIDYKPFVEPVSFKDEANRIRESESPHYNPQNAVRKIPSLLLDEICLDGKIRLNFRADAHLIKVLGEQLIASEKVGILELIKNAYDAGASYCRVRIENIPSLPEVDKADNLFPELPGPVIIIEDDGSGMTREVIENGWLRPASTIKTAVKENIRQEREKAAAAGKLGSYDKLISEIKKERGGRIPLGEKGVGRFASHRLGRQLLLKTKVSDLSYEYLLEVDWDKFEAGEEGSKDLETVGVSLTRQSPSRDYGKKGSGT
;
A
#
# COMPACT_ATOMS: atom_id res chain seq x y z
N MET A 1 16.45 0.35 0.57
CA MET A 1 17.06 -0.52 -0.46
C MET A 1 16.58 -0.05 -1.83
N GLN A 2 17.43 -0.05 -2.84
CA GLN A 2 17.02 0.32 -4.20
C GLN A 2 16.21 -0.84 -4.81
N ARG A 3 14.92 -0.63 -5.10
CA ARG A 3 14.05 -1.65 -5.73
C ARG A 3 14.48 -1.86 -7.18
N ASN A 4 14.50 -3.12 -7.64
CA ASN A 4 14.76 -3.44 -9.04
C ASN A 4 13.45 -3.31 -9.83
N CYS A 5 13.25 -2.16 -10.48
CA CYS A 5 12.02 -1.81 -11.17
C CYS A 5 12.23 -1.77 -12.68
N LEU A 6 11.39 -2.49 -13.43
CA LEU A 6 11.48 -2.62 -14.88
C LEU A 6 10.20 -2.13 -15.59
N VAL A 7 10.36 -1.72 -16.85
CA VAL A 7 9.27 -1.65 -17.82
C VAL A 7 9.44 -2.80 -18.81
N LEU A 8 8.39 -3.60 -18.98
CA LEU A 8 8.34 -4.70 -19.93
C LEU A 8 7.44 -4.30 -21.08
N THR A 9 7.98 -4.31 -22.30
CA THR A 9 7.20 -4.00 -23.51
C THR A 9 6.39 -5.22 -23.90
N GLN A 10 5.07 -5.06 -23.98
CA GLN A 10 4.12 -6.13 -24.26
C GLN A 10 2.91 -5.55 -24.99
N SER A 11 2.63 -6.03 -26.20
CA SER A 11 1.40 -5.66 -26.92
C SER A 11 0.17 -6.33 -26.30
N ARG A 12 -0.95 -5.62 -26.22
CA ARG A 12 -2.22 -6.18 -25.71
C ARG A 12 -2.97 -7.04 -26.72
N GLU A 13 -2.91 -6.69 -28.01
CA GLU A 13 -3.73 -7.33 -29.04
C GLU A 13 -2.95 -8.15 -30.08
N ASN A 14 -1.62 -8.00 -30.16
CA ASN A 14 -0.77 -8.75 -31.12
C ASN A 14 0.65 -8.93 -30.58
N SER A 15 0.91 -10.07 -29.97
CA SER A 15 2.28 -10.48 -29.61
C SER A 15 2.76 -11.54 -30.60
N GLU A 16 3.87 -11.28 -31.31
CA GLU A 16 4.60 -12.32 -32.09
C GLU A 16 5.28 -13.35 -31.17
N TYR A 17 5.36 -13.06 -29.87
CA TYR A 17 5.90 -13.93 -28.84
C TYR A 17 4.78 -14.66 -28.09
N ASN A 18 5.11 -15.85 -27.59
CA ASN A 18 4.20 -16.73 -26.84
C ASN A 18 3.97 -16.23 -25.40
N ASP A 19 3.67 -14.93 -25.27
CA ASP A 19 3.50 -14.22 -24.02
C ASP A 19 2.07 -14.36 -23.52
N PHE A 20 1.92 -14.92 -22.33
CA PHE A 20 0.67 -14.94 -21.61
C PHE A 20 0.71 -13.78 -20.62
N VAL A 21 0.05 -12.67 -20.97
CA VAL A 21 -0.03 -11.49 -20.12
C VAL A 21 -0.41 -11.91 -18.69
N GLY A 22 0.43 -11.51 -17.74
CA GLY A 22 0.25 -11.84 -16.32
C GLY A 22 0.69 -13.24 -15.88
N ARG A 23 1.25 -14.08 -16.77
CA ARG A 23 1.76 -15.43 -16.44
C ARG A 23 3.22 -15.63 -16.84
N PHE A 24 3.58 -15.32 -18.07
CA PHE A 24 4.95 -15.45 -18.57
C PHE A 24 5.34 -14.25 -19.41
N TYR A 25 6.60 -13.85 -19.32
CA TYR A 25 7.20 -12.85 -20.18
C TYR A 25 8.43 -13.43 -20.88
N HIS A 26 8.45 -13.35 -22.21
CA HIS A 26 9.50 -13.83 -23.08
C HIS A 26 10.44 -12.70 -23.50
N PHE A 27 11.74 -12.93 -23.45
CA PHE A 27 12.71 -11.90 -23.83
C PHE A 27 14.03 -12.47 -24.37
N PRO A 28 14.74 -11.70 -25.24
CA PRO A 28 16.06 -12.09 -25.74
C PRO A 28 17.15 -12.12 -24.65
N ASP A 29 18.13 -13.01 -24.83
CA ASP A 29 19.28 -13.23 -23.94
C ASP A 29 20.00 -11.96 -23.46
N LYS A 30 20.10 -10.93 -24.31
CA LYS A 30 20.74 -9.65 -23.99
C LYS A 30 20.16 -8.96 -22.75
N TYR A 31 18.92 -9.27 -22.36
CA TYR A 31 18.28 -8.69 -21.17
C TYR A 31 18.44 -9.54 -19.91
N ILE A 32 19.03 -10.74 -19.98
CA ILE A 32 19.15 -11.67 -18.84
C ILE A 32 19.78 -11.01 -17.61
N GLY A 33 20.73 -10.09 -17.81
CA GLY A 33 21.38 -9.36 -16.72
C GLY A 33 20.44 -8.48 -15.90
N GLN A 34 19.31 -8.04 -16.46
CA GLN A 34 18.30 -7.24 -15.76
C GLN A 34 17.41 -8.10 -14.84
N PHE A 35 17.35 -9.41 -15.08
CA PHE A 35 16.52 -10.36 -14.34
C PHE A 35 17.26 -11.15 -13.24
N LYS A 36 18.50 -10.77 -12.90
CA LYS A 36 19.32 -11.50 -11.91
C LYS A 36 19.06 -11.11 -10.44
N ASN A 37 18.47 -9.95 -10.19
CA ASN A 37 18.33 -9.39 -8.84
C ASN A 37 16.86 -9.40 -8.41
N GLU A 38 16.48 -10.39 -7.61
CA GLU A 38 15.14 -10.54 -7.06
C GLU A 38 14.97 -9.86 -5.68
N PRO A 39 13.75 -9.44 -5.32
CA PRO A 39 12.53 -9.45 -6.15
C PRO A 39 12.54 -8.32 -7.20
N ILE A 40 11.96 -8.60 -8.36
CA ILE A 40 11.79 -7.61 -9.44
C ILE A 40 10.34 -7.17 -9.47
N GLU A 41 10.15 -5.86 -9.59
CA GLU A 41 8.84 -5.26 -9.85
C GLU A 41 8.83 -4.72 -11.27
N PHE A 42 7.69 -4.80 -11.94
CA PHE A 42 7.59 -4.26 -13.28
C PHE A 42 6.22 -3.65 -13.58
N ILE A 43 6.19 -2.82 -14.61
CA ILE A 43 4.98 -2.39 -15.30
C ILE A 43 5.03 -2.79 -16.77
N TYR A 44 3.90 -3.23 -17.32
CA TYR A 44 3.80 -3.46 -18.75
C TYR A 44 3.57 -2.15 -19.51
N TYR A 45 4.14 -2.06 -20.70
CA TYR A 45 3.97 -0.97 -21.65
C TYR A 45 3.53 -1.51 -23.01
N ASP A 46 2.42 -0.98 -23.53
CA ASP A 46 1.86 -1.28 -24.85
C ASP A 46 2.35 -0.26 -25.88
N PRO A 47 3.30 -0.61 -26.77
CA PRO A 47 4.01 0.34 -27.60
C PRO A 47 3.21 0.77 -28.85
N ILE A 48 3.22 2.07 -29.15
CA ILE A 48 2.60 2.63 -30.38
C ILE A 48 3.16 1.98 -31.66
N LYS A 49 4.47 1.71 -31.68
CA LYS A 49 5.15 1.15 -32.87
C LYS A 49 4.67 -0.23 -33.28
N SER A 50 4.06 -0.98 -32.36
CA SER A 50 3.49 -2.31 -32.63
C SER A 50 1.97 -2.26 -32.81
N GLY A 51 1.41 -1.07 -33.07
CA GLY A 51 -0.03 -0.86 -33.19
C GLY A 51 -0.76 -0.65 -31.86
N GLY A 52 -0.03 -0.54 -30.74
CA GLY A 52 -0.59 -0.28 -29.41
C GLY A 52 -0.94 1.19 -29.14
N GLU A 53 -1.47 1.46 -27.95
CA GLU A 53 -1.96 2.81 -27.60
C GLU A 53 -0.90 3.72 -26.95
N GLY A 54 0.30 3.20 -26.67
CA GLY A 54 1.32 3.95 -25.94
C GLY A 54 0.96 4.10 -24.46
N VAL A 55 0.51 3.02 -23.82
CA VAL A 55 0.02 3.06 -22.44
C VAL A 55 0.69 2.02 -21.56
N TYR A 56 0.87 2.34 -20.28
CA TYR A 56 1.12 1.34 -19.26
C TYR A 56 -0.21 0.74 -18.80
N PHE A 57 -0.28 -0.57 -18.61
CA PHE A 57 -1.58 -1.24 -18.41
C PHE A 57 -1.60 -2.27 -17.29
N GLY A 58 -0.50 -2.50 -16.59
CA GLY A 58 -0.50 -3.41 -15.46
C GLY A 58 0.84 -3.46 -14.74
N TYR A 59 0.78 -3.91 -13.50
CA TYR A 59 1.92 -4.13 -12.62
C TYR A 59 2.11 -5.63 -12.37
N GLY A 60 3.33 -6.07 -12.14
CA GLY A 60 3.61 -7.44 -11.70
C GLY A 60 4.95 -7.57 -10.98
N LYS A 61 5.20 -8.79 -10.50
CA LYS A 61 6.45 -9.17 -9.84
C LYS A 61 7.07 -10.39 -10.51
N ILE A 62 8.38 -10.51 -10.39
CA ILE A 62 9.13 -11.70 -10.78
C ILE A 62 9.99 -12.13 -9.59
N LYS A 63 9.92 -13.42 -9.26
CA LYS A 63 10.62 -14.09 -8.13
C LYS A 63 11.34 -15.36 -8.54
N ALA A 64 11.28 -15.73 -9.81
CA ALA A 64 11.95 -16.91 -10.30
C ALA A 64 13.00 -16.48 -11.32
N LEU A 65 14.15 -17.17 -11.27
CA LEU A 65 15.22 -16.98 -12.24
C LEU A 65 14.71 -17.27 -13.65
N PRO A 66 15.19 -16.54 -14.67
CA PRO A 66 14.83 -16.81 -16.05
C PRO A 66 15.11 -18.25 -16.46
N THR A 67 14.13 -18.88 -17.10
CA THR A 67 14.25 -20.22 -17.70
C THR A 67 14.54 -20.06 -19.18
N LYS A 68 15.54 -20.77 -19.69
CA LYS A 68 15.90 -20.72 -21.11
C LYS A 68 14.80 -21.35 -21.96
N ASP A 69 14.45 -20.72 -23.09
CA ASP A 69 13.51 -21.31 -24.03
C ASP A 69 14.13 -22.55 -24.69
N LYS A 70 13.36 -23.65 -24.69
CA LYS A 70 13.74 -24.92 -25.30
C LYS A 70 13.62 -24.90 -26.82
N LYS A 71 12.80 -24.00 -27.37
CA LYS A 71 12.58 -23.86 -28.82
C LYS A 71 13.52 -22.83 -29.43
N ASP A 72 13.75 -21.71 -28.75
CA ASP A 72 14.73 -20.70 -29.17
C ASP A 72 15.83 -20.49 -28.12
N SER A 73 17.03 -21.01 -28.40
CA SER A 73 18.18 -20.91 -27.51
C SER A 73 18.70 -19.47 -27.26
N SER A 74 18.21 -18.48 -28.01
CA SER A 74 18.53 -17.05 -27.84
C SER A 74 17.55 -16.32 -26.93
N HIS A 75 16.53 -16.99 -26.39
CA HIS A 75 15.50 -16.38 -25.55
C HIS A 75 15.30 -17.10 -24.21
N TYR A 76 14.64 -16.37 -23.30
CA TYR A 76 14.33 -16.79 -21.95
C TYR A 76 12.88 -16.41 -21.62
N PHE A 77 12.29 -17.15 -20.68
CA PHE A 77 11.03 -16.83 -20.04
C PHE A 77 11.25 -16.52 -18.57
N VAL A 78 10.46 -15.59 -18.04
CA VAL A 78 10.26 -15.39 -16.60
C VAL A 78 8.80 -15.60 -16.26
N GLU A 79 8.55 -16.22 -15.11
CA GLU A 79 7.23 -16.36 -14.55
C GLU A 79 6.83 -15.04 -13.87
N VAL A 80 5.65 -14.54 -14.24
CA VAL A 80 5.04 -13.37 -13.65
C VAL A 80 4.13 -13.82 -12.52
N ILE A 81 4.30 -13.18 -11.37
CA ILE A 81 3.48 -13.39 -10.18
C ILE A 81 2.88 -12.06 -9.72
N ASP A 82 1.79 -12.12 -8.94
CA ASP A 82 1.14 -10.92 -8.36
C ASP A 82 0.77 -9.88 -9.44
N TYR A 83 0.36 -10.35 -10.63
CA TYR A 83 -0.06 -9.49 -11.73
C TYR A 83 -1.35 -8.76 -11.39
N LYS A 84 -1.33 -7.43 -11.57
CA LYS A 84 -2.42 -6.50 -11.27
C LYS A 84 -2.65 -5.61 -12.48
N PRO A 85 -3.70 -5.86 -13.28
CA PRO A 85 -4.05 -4.96 -14.36
C PRO A 85 -4.45 -3.60 -13.79
N PHE A 86 -4.12 -2.53 -14.52
CA PHE A 86 -4.59 -1.19 -14.20
C PHE A 86 -6.07 -1.08 -14.53
N VAL A 87 -6.83 -0.38 -13.68
CA VAL A 87 -8.24 -0.08 -13.96
C VAL A 87 -8.31 0.93 -15.11
N GLU A 88 -7.36 1.86 -15.14
CA GLU A 88 -7.22 2.86 -16.20
C GLU A 88 -5.80 2.77 -16.77
N PRO A 89 -5.63 2.49 -18.07
CA PRO A 89 -4.32 2.54 -18.70
C PRO A 89 -3.71 3.94 -18.58
N VAL A 90 -2.42 4.01 -18.30
CA VAL A 90 -1.71 5.26 -18.06
C VAL A 90 -0.92 5.64 -19.29
N SER A 91 -1.11 6.85 -19.81
CA SER A 91 -0.31 7.33 -20.95
C SER A 91 1.18 7.31 -20.64
N PHE A 92 2.00 6.91 -21.63
CA PHE A 92 3.46 7.00 -21.54
C PHE A 92 4.00 8.43 -21.43
N LYS A 93 3.13 9.41 -21.67
CA LYS A 93 3.43 10.82 -21.49
C LYS A 93 2.78 11.38 -20.23
N ASP A 94 3.43 12.37 -19.64
CA ASP A 94 2.87 13.16 -18.55
C ASP A 94 1.91 14.24 -19.08
N GLU A 95 1.30 15.01 -18.18
CA GLU A 95 0.39 16.11 -18.51
C GLU A 95 1.08 17.22 -19.32
N ALA A 96 2.40 17.35 -19.20
CA ALA A 96 3.22 18.28 -19.98
C ALA A 96 3.67 17.68 -21.33
N ASN A 97 3.10 16.54 -21.74
CA ASN A 97 3.40 15.82 -22.98
C ASN A 97 4.86 15.33 -23.09
N ARG A 98 5.58 15.22 -21.96
CA ARG A 98 6.93 14.65 -21.84
C ARG A 98 6.84 13.15 -21.59
N ILE A 99 7.81 12.39 -22.08
CA ILE A 99 7.86 10.94 -21.84
C ILE A 99 8.19 10.70 -20.36
N ARG A 100 7.36 9.93 -19.66
CA ARG A 100 7.50 9.65 -18.22
C ARG A 100 8.83 8.99 -17.87
N GLU A 101 9.32 8.11 -18.76
CA GLU A 101 10.62 7.44 -18.59
C GLU A 101 11.84 8.30 -18.98
N SER A 102 11.65 9.50 -19.57
CA SER A 102 12.76 10.26 -20.18
C SER A 102 13.86 10.68 -19.22
N GLU A 103 13.55 10.84 -17.94
CA GLU A 103 14.52 11.19 -16.91
C GLU A 103 15.28 9.95 -16.37
N SER A 104 14.91 8.74 -16.78
CA SER A 104 15.63 7.52 -16.41
C SER A 104 16.97 7.45 -17.17
N PRO A 105 18.11 7.28 -16.48
CA PRO A 105 19.43 7.20 -17.13
C PRO A 105 19.59 5.98 -18.05
N HIS A 106 18.66 5.02 -17.99
CA HIS A 106 18.66 3.81 -18.80
C HIS A 106 17.54 3.78 -19.84
N TYR A 107 16.89 4.92 -20.08
CA TYR A 107 15.81 4.99 -21.06
C TYR A 107 16.34 4.84 -22.49
N ASN A 108 15.88 3.79 -23.16
CA ASN A 108 16.01 3.65 -24.60
C ASN A 108 14.69 3.07 -25.14
N PRO A 109 13.91 3.82 -25.95
CA PRO A 109 12.60 3.39 -26.43
C PRO A 109 12.64 2.16 -27.35
N GLN A 110 13.81 1.76 -27.84
CA GLN A 110 13.99 0.54 -28.64
C GLN A 110 14.15 -0.71 -27.77
N ASN A 111 14.43 -0.56 -26.48
CA ASN A 111 14.62 -1.68 -25.58
C ASN A 111 13.27 -2.21 -25.09
N ALA A 112 13.08 -3.51 -25.21
CA ALA A 112 11.89 -4.21 -24.71
C ALA A 112 11.84 -4.22 -23.17
N VAL A 113 13.02 -4.30 -22.53
CA VAL A 113 13.18 -4.29 -21.07
C VAL A 113 14.00 -3.08 -20.66
N ARG A 114 13.42 -2.20 -19.83
CA ARG A 114 14.03 -0.93 -19.42
C ARG A 114 14.03 -0.80 -17.90
N LYS A 115 15.11 -0.28 -17.33
CA LYS A 115 15.17 0.04 -15.89
C LYS A 115 14.55 1.41 -15.62
N ILE A 116 13.76 1.49 -14.56
CA ILE A 116 13.15 2.74 -14.10
C ILE A 116 13.37 2.98 -12.60
N PRO A 117 13.36 4.25 -12.16
CA PRO A 117 13.31 4.56 -10.73
C PRO A 117 12.06 3.97 -10.08
N SER A 118 12.20 3.56 -8.82
CA SER A 118 11.10 2.95 -8.09
C SER A 118 9.96 3.92 -7.77
N LEU A 119 10.28 5.22 -7.70
CA LEU A 119 9.29 6.29 -7.59
C LEU A 119 8.41 6.35 -8.84
N LEU A 120 9.02 6.37 -10.03
CA LEU A 120 8.28 6.40 -11.29
C LEU A 120 7.35 5.18 -11.44
N LEU A 121 7.82 3.99 -11.05
CA LEU A 121 6.99 2.80 -11.04
C LEU A 121 5.75 2.99 -10.14
N ASP A 122 5.94 3.53 -8.93
CA ASP A 122 4.84 3.75 -7.99
C ASP A 122 3.85 4.78 -8.53
N GLU A 123 4.34 5.88 -9.09
CA GLU A 123 3.49 6.92 -9.68
C GLU A 123 2.62 6.38 -10.81
N ILE A 124 3.17 5.56 -11.71
CA ILE A 124 2.41 4.94 -12.79
C ILE A 124 1.37 3.96 -12.24
N CYS A 125 1.72 3.15 -11.24
CA CYS A 125 0.75 2.26 -10.58
C CYS A 125 -0.42 3.03 -9.96
N LEU A 126 -0.15 4.18 -9.33
CA LEU A 126 -1.16 5.01 -8.69
C LEU A 126 -2.05 5.72 -9.72
N ASP A 127 -1.45 6.26 -10.78
CA ASP A 127 -2.18 6.86 -11.91
C ASP A 127 -3.07 5.83 -12.61
N GLY A 128 -2.64 4.55 -12.64
CA GLY A 128 -3.39 3.45 -13.23
C GLY A 128 -4.47 2.85 -12.32
N LYS A 129 -4.67 3.43 -11.13
CA LYS A 129 -5.59 2.96 -10.09
C LYS A 129 -5.38 1.47 -9.78
N ILE A 130 -4.15 1.12 -9.42
CA ILE A 130 -3.78 -0.26 -9.12
C ILE A 130 -4.72 -0.89 -8.09
N ARG A 131 -5.16 -2.11 -8.37
CA ARG A 131 -5.91 -2.93 -7.40
C ARG A 131 -4.96 -3.69 -6.50
N LEU A 132 -5.09 -3.45 -5.21
CA LEU A 132 -4.40 -4.19 -4.16
C LEU A 132 -5.36 -5.18 -3.52
N ASN A 133 -4.82 -6.20 -2.87
CA ASN A 133 -5.63 -7.20 -2.19
C ASN A 133 -5.16 -7.29 -0.74
N PHE A 134 -6.11 -7.59 0.15
CA PHE A 134 -5.76 -7.96 1.51
C PHE A 134 -5.00 -9.29 1.50
N ARG A 135 -4.05 -9.48 2.43
CA ARG A 135 -3.34 -10.74 2.60
C ARG A 135 -3.42 -11.20 4.05
N ALA A 136 -3.94 -12.40 4.27
CA ALA A 136 -4.06 -12.95 5.61
C ALA A 136 -2.75 -13.59 6.07
N ASP A 137 -2.24 -13.17 7.23
CA ASP A 137 -1.15 -13.87 7.91
C ASP A 137 -1.72 -15.04 8.75
N ALA A 138 -0.96 -16.11 8.94
CA ALA A 138 -1.32 -17.20 9.86
C ALA A 138 -1.59 -16.69 11.29
N HIS A 139 -0.99 -15.56 11.68
CA HIS A 139 -1.26 -14.90 12.96
C HIS A 139 -2.70 -14.38 13.10
N LEU A 140 -3.44 -14.24 12.00
CA LEU A 140 -4.83 -13.79 11.99
C LEU A 140 -5.74 -14.68 12.86
N ILE A 141 -5.49 -16.00 12.89
CA ILE A 141 -6.27 -16.95 13.69
C ILE A 141 -6.20 -16.62 15.18
N LYS A 142 -5.02 -16.20 15.68
CA LYS A 142 -4.83 -15.79 17.08
C LYS A 142 -5.58 -14.50 17.40
N VAL A 143 -5.60 -13.56 16.45
CA VAL A 143 -6.27 -12.26 16.62
C VAL A 143 -7.79 -12.42 16.60
N LEU A 144 -8.34 -13.29 15.74
CA LEU A 144 -9.78 -13.53 15.63
C LEU A 144 -10.37 -14.21 16.88
N GLY A 145 -9.63 -15.12 17.52
CA GLY A 145 -10.10 -15.86 18.70
C GLY A 145 -10.11 -15.06 20.01
N GLU A 146 -9.23 -14.06 20.15
CA GLU A 146 -9.04 -13.32 21.42
C GLU A 146 -9.47 -11.85 21.36
N GLN A 147 -9.60 -11.24 20.17
CA GLN A 147 -9.58 -9.77 20.02
C GLN A 147 -10.62 -9.22 19.03
N LEU A 148 -11.87 -9.66 19.15
CA LEU A 148 -12.97 -8.91 18.54
C LEU A 148 -13.02 -7.51 19.15
N ILE A 149 -13.09 -6.48 18.30
CA ILE A 149 -13.31 -5.11 18.76
C ILE A 149 -14.68 -5.06 19.41
N ALA A 150 -14.68 -4.97 20.73
CA ALA A 150 -15.88 -5.16 21.55
C ALA A 150 -16.93 -4.05 21.36
N SER A 151 -16.54 -2.89 20.84
CA SER A 151 -17.46 -1.76 20.56
C SER A 151 -16.87 -0.74 19.60
N GLU A 152 -17.73 0.08 19.00
CA GLU A 152 -17.40 1.21 18.13
C GLU A 152 -16.49 2.22 18.85
N LYS A 153 -16.73 2.46 20.14
CA LYS A 153 -15.85 3.28 21.00
C LYS A 153 -14.42 2.75 21.04
N VAL A 154 -14.25 1.44 21.21
CA VAL A 154 -12.92 0.81 21.17
C VAL A 154 -12.31 0.96 19.78
N GLY A 155 -13.10 0.85 18.71
CA GLY A 155 -12.65 1.09 17.34
C GLY A 155 -12.03 2.48 17.15
N ILE A 156 -12.72 3.54 17.60
CA ILE A 156 -12.19 4.91 17.53
C ILE A 156 -10.90 5.04 18.34
N LEU A 157 -10.84 4.47 19.55
CA LEU A 157 -9.63 4.50 20.38
C LEU A 157 -8.43 3.80 19.72
N GLU A 158 -8.64 2.71 18.99
CA GLU A 158 -7.56 2.04 18.26
C GLU A 158 -6.99 2.91 17.12
N LEU A 159 -7.86 3.68 16.43
CA LEU A 159 -7.42 4.61 15.40
C LEU A 159 -6.67 5.82 16.00
N ILE A 160 -7.10 6.33 17.16
CA ILE A 160 -6.37 7.37 17.91
C ILE A 160 -4.99 6.88 18.36
N LYS A 161 -4.88 5.61 18.82
CA LYS A 161 -3.59 5.01 19.17
C LYS A 161 -2.65 4.93 17.96
N ASN A 162 -3.17 4.66 16.76
CA ASN A 162 -2.36 4.64 15.54
C ASN A 162 -1.77 6.02 15.23
N ALA A 163 -2.57 7.09 15.37
CA ALA A 163 -2.08 8.47 15.25
C ALA A 163 -0.96 8.77 16.27
N TYR A 164 -1.15 8.35 17.52
CA TYR A 164 -0.14 8.50 18.56
C TYR A 164 1.17 7.76 18.22
N ASP A 165 1.08 6.52 17.74
CA ASP A 165 2.23 5.72 17.34
C ASP A 165 2.93 6.27 16.09
N ALA A 166 2.20 7.00 15.23
CA ALA A 166 2.74 7.74 14.10
C ALA A 166 3.45 9.05 14.51
N GLY A 167 3.51 9.36 15.81
CA GLY A 167 4.18 10.55 16.32
C GLY A 167 3.38 11.85 16.13
N ALA A 168 2.08 11.74 15.92
CA ALA A 168 1.19 12.89 15.74
C ALA A 168 1.22 13.83 16.96
N SER A 169 1.21 15.13 16.72
CA SER A 169 1.03 16.15 17.75
C SER A 169 -0.45 16.35 18.09
N TYR A 170 -1.35 16.05 17.15
CA TYR A 170 -2.78 16.03 17.36
C TYR A 170 -3.45 14.83 16.69
N CYS A 171 -4.60 14.44 17.22
CA CYS A 171 -5.54 13.56 16.54
C CYS A 171 -6.94 14.18 16.73
N ARG A 172 -7.61 14.52 15.64
CA ARG A 172 -8.95 15.13 15.64
C ARG A 172 -9.97 14.08 15.21
N VAL A 173 -11.04 13.96 15.98
CA VAL A 173 -12.20 13.13 15.63
C VAL A 173 -13.37 14.07 15.35
N ARG A 174 -13.97 13.96 14.16
CA ARG A 174 -15.21 14.64 13.79
C ARG A 174 -16.23 13.58 13.38
N ILE A 175 -17.50 13.84 13.65
CA ILE A 175 -18.61 13.00 13.20
C ILE A 175 -19.62 13.91 12.54
N GLU A 176 -19.97 13.61 11.30
CA GLU A 176 -20.86 14.39 10.45
C GLU A 176 -22.10 13.56 10.08
N ASN A 177 -23.20 14.26 9.75
CA ASN A 177 -24.44 13.65 9.23
C ASN A 177 -25.02 12.55 10.14
N ILE A 178 -25.11 12.80 11.45
CA ILE A 178 -25.73 11.87 12.40
C ILE A 178 -27.26 12.02 12.32
N PRO A 179 -28.02 10.99 11.90
CA PRO A 179 -29.47 11.12 11.65
C PRO A 179 -30.30 11.52 12.89
N SER A 180 -29.81 11.21 14.09
CA SER A 180 -30.50 11.48 15.35
C SER A 180 -30.16 12.84 15.98
N LEU A 181 -29.27 13.62 15.37
CA LEU A 181 -28.89 14.96 15.84
C LEU A 181 -29.45 16.03 14.90
N PRO A 182 -29.61 17.29 15.37
CA PRO A 182 -30.01 18.40 14.52
C PRO A 182 -29.09 18.52 13.31
N GLU A 183 -29.66 18.75 12.13
CA GLU A 183 -28.88 19.04 10.93
C GLU A 183 -28.03 20.29 11.15
N VAL A 184 -26.73 20.15 10.91
CA VAL A 184 -25.78 21.27 10.81
C VAL A 184 -25.73 21.68 9.34
N ASP A 185 -25.40 22.94 9.05
CA ASP A 185 -25.24 23.40 7.68
C ASP A 185 -24.23 22.50 6.94
N LYS A 186 -24.63 21.96 5.79
CA LYS A 186 -23.76 21.10 4.97
C LYS A 186 -22.50 21.82 4.53
N ALA A 187 -22.48 23.15 4.50
CA ALA A 187 -21.29 23.94 4.23
C ALA A 187 -20.16 23.74 5.26
N ASP A 188 -20.47 23.29 6.48
CA ASP A 188 -19.49 23.05 7.55
C ASP A 188 -18.92 21.61 7.57
N ASN A 189 -19.50 20.72 6.75
CA ASN A 189 -19.03 19.35 6.59
C ASN A 189 -17.77 19.30 5.73
N LEU A 190 -16.82 18.44 6.10
CA LEU A 190 -15.64 18.19 5.27
C LEU A 190 -15.94 17.27 4.09
N PHE A 191 -16.97 16.43 4.23
CA PHE A 191 -17.39 15.48 3.19
C PHE A 191 -18.90 15.61 2.90
N PRO A 192 -19.35 16.77 2.40
CA PRO A 192 -20.77 17.06 2.17
C PRO A 192 -21.42 16.15 1.12
N GLU A 193 -20.63 15.53 0.25
CA GLU A 193 -21.06 14.59 -0.78
C GLU A 193 -21.41 13.20 -0.22
N LEU A 194 -20.95 12.86 0.99
CA LEU A 194 -21.19 11.55 1.58
C LEU A 194 -22.56 11.53 2.30
N PRO A 195 -23.38 10.49 2.11
CA PRO A 195 -24.73 10.42 2.67
C PRO A 195 -24.76 10.34 4.20
N GLY A 196 -23.65 9.92 4.83
CA GLY A 196 -23.50 9.83 6.28
C GLY A 196 -24.15 8.59 6.92
N PRO A 197 -23.93 8.37 8.23
CA PRO A 197 -23.02 9.12 9.11
C PRO A 197 -21.55 8.96 8.72
N VAL A 198 -20.76 10.03 8.82
CA VAL A 198 -19.33 10.04 8.46
C VAL A 198 -18.49 10.23 9.72
N ILE A 199 -17.52 9.34 9.95
CA ILE A 199 -16.54 9.48 11.03
C ILE A 199 -15.20 9.84 10.41
N ILE A 200 -14.68 11.02 10.75
CA ILE A 200 -13.39 11.52 10.29
C ILE A 200 -12.41 11.45 11.45
N ILE A 201 -11.30 10.73 11.26
CA ILE A 201 -10.17 10.69 12.19
C ILE A 201 -8.94 11.18 11.44
N GLU A 202 -8.39 12.29 11.90
CA GLU A 202 -7.29 13.00 11.26
C GLU A 202 -6.11 13.16 12.23
N ASP A 203 -4.89 13.01 11.74
CA ASP A 203 -3.64 13.25 12.46
C ASP A 203 -2.54 13.90 11.61
N ASP A 204 -1.56 14.52 12.27
CA ASP A 204 -0.30 15.02 11.70
C ASP A 204 0.88 14.08 11.99
N GLY A 205 0.66 12.78 11.95
CA GLY A 205 1.69 11.77 12.09
C GLY A 205 2.62 11.71 10.88
N SER A 206 3.40 10.64 10.79
CA SER A 206 4.32 10.40 9.68
C SER A 206 3.66 10.15 8.32
N GLY A 207 2.35 9.87 8.30
CA GLY A 207 1.66 9.29 7.16
C GLY A 207 2.18 7.89 6.81
N MET A 208 1.75 7.37 5.66
CA MET A 208 2.12 6.04 5.16
C MET A 208 2.56 6.10 3.70
N THR A 209 3.62 5.37 3.36
CA THR A 209 4.01 5.13 1.97
C THR A 209 3.17 4.01 1.36
N ARG A 210 3.22 3.84 0.04
CA ARG A 210 2.63 2.69 -0.67
C ARG A 210 3.00 1.36 -0.02
N GLU A 211 4.27 1.18 0.34
CA GLU A 211 4.77 -0.05 0.97
C GLU A 211 4.13 -0.28 2.35
N VAL A 212 3.99 0.77 3.16
CA VAL A 212 3.35 0.68 4.47
C VAL A 212 1.85 0.36 4.33
N ILE A 213 1.18 0.89 3.31
CA ILE A 213 -0.21 0.55 2.99
C ILE A 213 -0.31 -0.94 2.58
N GLU A 214 0.49 -1.37 1.59
CA GLU A 214 0.44 -2.72 1.03
C GLU A 214 0.86 -3.82 2.03
N ASN A 215 1.93 -3.57 2.79
CA ASN A 215 2.56 -4.59 3.64
C ASN A 215 2.25 -4.43 5.12
N GLY A 216 1.71 -3.27 5.53
CA GLY A 216 1.27 -2.99 6.90
C GLY A 216 -0.25 -2.95 7.00
N TRP A 217 -0.88 -1.96 6.36
CA TRP A 217 -2.32 -1.73 6.51
C TRP A 217 -3.17 -2.88 5.95
N LEU A 218 -2.91 -3.29 4.71
CA LEU A 218 -3.62 -4.37 4.00
C LEU A 218 -3.22 -5.79 4.44
N ARG A 219 -2.29 -5.93 5.40
CA ARG A 219 -1.87 -7.24 5.91
C ARG A 219 -2.35 -7.48 7.33
N PRO A 220 -3.45 -8.24 7.48
CA PRO A 220 -3.87 -8.68 8.78
C PRO A 220 -2.83 -9.35 9.66
N ALA A 221 -2.79 -8.90 10.92
CA ALA A 221 -2.00 -9.50 11.99
C ALA A 221 -0.47 -9.49 11.78
N SER A 222 0.07 -8.52 11.00
CA SER A 222 1.52 -8.38 10.82
C SER A 222 2.25 -8.26 12.17
N THR A 223 3.30 -9.06 12.38
CA THR A 223 4.08 -9.10 13.64
C THR A 223 4.96 -7.86 13.88
N ILE A 224 5.04 -6.94 12.91
CA ILE A 224 5.93 -5.77 12.89
C ILE A 224 5.79 -4.91 14.17
N LYS A 225 4.55 -4.65 14.63
CA LYS A 225 4.31 -3.84 15.83
C LYS A 225 4.28 -4.66 17.13
N THR A 226 3.86 -5.93 17.06
CA THR A 226 3.67 -6.79 18.23
C THR A 226 4.98 -7.15 18.93
N ALA A 227 6.06 -7.36 18.17
CA ALA A 227 7.36 -7.77 18.72
C ALA A 227 7.96 -6.73 19.69
N VAL A 228 7.80 -5.44 19.40
CA VAL A 228 8.39 -4.37 20.22
C VAL A 228 7.76 -4.32 21.60
N LYS A 229 6.44 -4.40 21.70
CA LYS A 229 5.73 -4.31 22.99
C LYS A 229 5.89 -5.59 23.82
N GLU A 230 5.86 -6.76 23.18
CA GLU A 230 6.10 -8.03 23.85
C GLU A 230 7.51 -8.07 24.46
N ASN A 231 8.52 -7.59 23.72
CA ASN A 231 9.86 -7.41 24.26
C ASN A 231 9.88 -6.45 25.45
N ILE A 232 9.20 -5.29 25.37
CA ILE A 232 9.10 -4.34 26.50
C ILE A 232 8.47 -5.01 27.73
N ARG A 233 7.42 -5.82 27.55
CA ARG A 233 6.74 -6.52 28.64
C ARG A 233 7.65 -7.57 29.28
N GLN A 234 8.27 -8.42 28.46
CA GLN A 234 9.16 -9.48 28.93
C GLN A 234 10.38 -8.91 29.65
N GLU A 235 10.99 -7.85 29.13
CA GLU A 235 12.12 -7.19 29.78
C GLU A 235 11.71 -6.53 31.11
N ARG A 236 10.48 -6.01 31.23
CA ARG A 236 9.95 -5.54 32.52
C ARG A 236 9.81 -6.67 33.53
N GLU A 237 9.22 -7.80 33.13
CA GLU A 237 9.00 -8.96 33.99
C GLU A 237 10.34 -9.56 34.46
N LYS A 238 11.32 -9.70 33.56
CA LYS A 238 12.68 -10.13 33.91
C LYS A 238 13.39 -9.15 34.85
N ALA A 239 13.31 -7.85 34.56
CA ALA A 239 13.92 -6.81 35.40
C ALA A 239 13.29 -6.79 36.80
N ALA A 240 11.98 -6.97 36.90
CA ALA A 240 11.27 -7.08 38.18
C ALA A 240 11.69 -8.33 38.95
N ALA A 241 11.73 -9.49 38.30
CA ALA A 241 12.17 -10.75 38.92
C ALA A 241 13.64 -10.71 39.37
N ALA A 242 14.51 -10.00 38.64
CA ALA A 242 15.92 -9.85 38.97
C ALA A 242 16.23 -8.67 39.92
N GLY A 243 15.24 -7.88 40.34
CA GLY A 243 15.44 -6.66 41.14
C GLY A 243 16.22 -5.55 40.42
N LYS A 244 16.27 -5.57 39.08
CA LYS A 244 17.05 -4.65 38.23
C LYS A 244 16.15 -3.70 37.42
N LEU A 245 15.21 -3.02 38.07
CA LEU A 245 14.33 -2.08 37.35
C LEU A 245 15.11 -0.94 36.66
N GLY A 246 16.28 -0.54 37.17
CA GLY A 246 17.09 0.50 36.54
C GLY A 246 17.57 0.17 35.11
N SER A 247 17.79 -1.11 34.78
CA SER A 247 18.12 -1.50 33.39
C SER A 247 16.90 -1.43 32.47
N TYR A 248 15.70 -1.68 33.00
CA TYR A 248 14.44 -1.50 32.28
C TYR A 248 14.16 -0.01 32.02
N ASP A 249 14.40 0.85 33.00
CA ASP A 249 14.21 2.30 32.84
C ASP A 249 15.13 2.88 31.76
N LYS A 250 16.37 2.37 31.67
CA LYS A 250 17.30 2.73 30.60
C LYS A 250 16.77 2.32 29.22
N LEU A 251 16.30 1.08 29.07
CA LEU A 251 15.68 0.59 27.84
C LEU A 251 14.47 1.46 27.42
N ILE A 252 13.58 1.80 28.36
CA ILE A 252 12.44 2.68 28.08
C ILE A 252 12.88 4.09 27.69
N SER A 253 13.93 4.62 28.33
CA SER A 253 14.47 5.94 27.99
C SER A 253 15.03 5.99 26.56
N GLU A 254 15.68 4.92 26.12
CA GLU A 254 16.21 4.77 24.75
C GLU A 254 15.06 4.68 23.74
N ILE A 255 14.06 3.82 23.98
CA ILE A 255 12.87 3.69 23.12
C ILE A 255 12.12 5.03 23.02
N LYS A 256 11.93 5.74 24.14
CA LYS A 256 11.30 7.06 24.15
C LYS A 256 12.12 8.05 23.33
N LYS A 257 13.45 8.07 23.48
CA LYS A 257 14.32 8.99 22.75
C LYS A 257 14.17 8.81 21.23
N GLU A 258 14.10 7.58 20.75
CA GLU A 258 13.90 7.26 19.33
C GLU A 258 12.50 7.60 18.81
N ARG A 259 11.50 7.69 19.70
CA ARG A 259 10.08 7.92 19.36
C ARG A 259 9.53 9.25 19.84
N GLY A 260 10.39 10.26 19.99
CA GLY A 260 9.98 11.61 20.40
C GLY A 260 9.30 11.65 21.77
N GLY A 261 9.80 10.86 22.72
CA GLY A 261 9.31 10.75 24.10
C GLY A 261 8.22 9.70 24.32
N ARG A 262 7.73 9.01 23.28
CA ARG A 262 6.55 8.14 23.33
C ARG A 262 6.89 6.66 23.53
N ILE A 263 6.02 5.95 24.26
CA ILE A 263 6.00 4.48 24.32
C ILE A 263 4.89 3.99 23.39
N PRO A 264 5.13 2.98 22.53
CA PRO A 264 4.12 2.49 21.58
C PRO A 264 2.87 1.95 22.28
N LEU A 265 1.69 2.33 21.79
CA LEU A 265 0.41 1.96 22.38
C LEU A 265 -0.33 0.88 21.58
N GLY A 266 -0.26 0.91 20.25
CA GLY A 266 -0.96 0.00 19.36
C GLY A 266 -0.42 -1.42 19.44
N GLU A 267 -1.31 -2.41 19.59
CA GLU A 267 -0.87 -3.77 19.84
C GLU A 267 -0.68 -4.61 18.57
N LYS A 268 -1.65 -4.70 17.66
CA LYS A 268 -1.77 -5.90 16.81
C LYS A 268 -2.30 -5.69 15.38
N GLY A 269 -2.11 -4.49 14.83
CA GLY A 269 -2.61 -4.16 13.49
C GLY A 269 -4.13 -4.17 13.36
N VAL A 270 -4.90 -4.24 14.45
CA VAL A 270 -6.37 -4.37 14.41
C VAL A 270 -7.10 -3.12 13.94
N GLY A 271 -6.42 -2.00 13.70
CA GLY A 271 -7.04 -0.73 13.26
C GLY A 271 -7.90 -0.83 12.00
N ARG A 272 -7.60 -1.75 11.08
CA ARG A 272 -8.46 -2.00 9.91
C ARG A 272 -9.77 -2.75 10.24
N PHE A 273 -9.77 -3.58 11.29
CA PHE A 273 -11.01 -4.16 11.82
C PHE A 273 -11.83 -3.08 12.52
N ALA A 274 -11.17 -2.07 13.11
CA ALA A 274 -11.85 -0.91 13.66
C ALA A 274 -12.56 -0.13 12.55
N SER A 275 -11.87 0.17 11.43
CA SER A 275 -12.51 0.86 10.30
C SER A 275 -13.68 0.05 9.71
N HIS A 276 -13.54 -1.27 9.57
CA HIS A 276 -14.65 -2.13 9.12
C HIS A 276 -15.83 -2.12 10.10
N ARG A 277 -15.56 -2.15 11.41
CA ARG A 277 -16.62 -2.08 12.43
C ARG A 277 -17.34 -0.74 12.46
N LEU A 278 -16.63 0.35 12.13
CA LEU A 278 -17.13 1.72 12.22
C LEU A 278 -17.95 2.16 10.99
N GLY A 279 -17.78 1.51 9.84
CA GLY A 279 -18.52 1.89 8.63
C GLY A 279 -18.37 0.87 7.50
N ARG A 280 -19.28 0.94 6.52
CA ARG A 280 -19.32 0.09 5.32
C ARG A 280 -18.33 0.50 4.24
N GLN A 281 -17.86 1.74 4.29
CA GLN A 281 -16.86 2.29 3.38
C GLN A 281 -15.73 2.96 4.17
N LEU A 282 -14.52 2.92 3.62
CA LEU A 282 -13.35 3.61 4.15
C LEU A 282 -12.68 4.41 3.04
N LEU A 283 -12.46 5.69 3.33
CA LEU A 283 -11.57 6.57 2.59
C LEU A 283 -10.35 6.86 3.46
N LEU A 284 -9.18 6.35 3.08
CA LEU A 284 -7.93 6.61 3.78
C LEU A 284 -7.06 7.50 2.91
N LYS A 285 -6.88 8.75 3.35
CA LYS A 285 -5.96 9.73 2.77
C LYS A 285 -4.71 9.77 3.60
N THR A 286 -3.53 9.73 3.00
CA THR A 286 -2.29 9.79 3.77
C THR A 286 -1.15 10.38 2.98
N LYS A 287 -0.34 11.20 3.64
CA LYS A 287 0.76 11.93 3.03
C LYS A 287 2.02 11.79 3.85
N VAL A 288 3.13 11.53 3.18
CA VAL A 288 4.48 11.65 3.74
C VAL A 288 5.10 12.97 3.31
N SER A 289 5.99 13.53 4.14
CA SER A 289 6.60 14.85 3.96
C SER A 289 7.31 15.03 2.62
N ASP A 290 7.92 13.95 2.13
CA ASP A 290 8.85 14.01 1.01
C ASP A 290 8.16 13.88 -0.36
N LEU A 291 6.86 13.58 -0.38
CA LEU A 291 6.08 13.48 -1.61
C LEU A 291 5.31 14.78 -1.84
N SER A 292 4.99 15.11 -3.10
CA SER A 292 4.14 16.27 -3.44
C SER A 292 2.64 15.95 -3.42
N TYR A 293 2.29 14.67 -3.48
CA TYR A 293 0.92 14.16 -3.50
C TYR A 293 0.55 13.47 -2.18
N GLU A 294 -0.72 13.10 -2.04
CA GLU A 294 -1.22 12.19 -1.00
C GLU A 294 -1.70 10.88 -1.65
N TYR A 295 -1.62 9.79 -0.91
CA TYR A 295 -2.21 8.50 -1.28
C TYR A 295 -3.68 8.47 -0.88
N LEU A 296 -4.51 7.86 -1.73
CA LEU A 296 -5.92 7.62 -1.48
C LEU A 296 -6.20 6.12 -1.61
N LEU A 297 -6.53 5.49 -0.49
CA LEU A 297 -6.99 4.11 -0.43
C LEU A 297 -8.50 4.09 -0.21
N GLU A 298 -9.22 3.44 -1.13
CA GLU A 298 -10.67 3.28 -1.07
C GLU A 298 -11.02 1.81 -0.83
N VAL A 299 -11.76 1.56 0.26
CA VAL A 299 -12.24 0.23 0.61
C VAL A 299 -13.75 0.25 0.75
N ASP A 300 -14.39 -0.66 0.04
CA ASP A 300 -15.81 -0.94 0.15
C ASP A 300 -15.98 -2.30 0.82
N TRP A 301 -16.35 -2.28 2.10
CA TRP A 301 -16.46 -3.48 2.93
C TRP A 301 -17.60 -4.39 2.48
N ASP A 302 -18.62 -3.84 1.82
CA ASP A 302 -19.76 -4.61 1.32
C ASP A 302 -19.33 -5.62 0.25
N LYS A 303 -18.25 -5.35 -0.48
CA LYS A 303 -17.67 -6.30 -1.46
C LYS A 303 -17.09 -7.57 -0.81
N PHE A 304 -16.82 -7.53 0.50
CA PHE A 304 -16.37 -8.68 1.27
C PHE A 304 -17.56 -9.47 1.85
N GLU A 305 -18.73 -8.85 1.98
CA GLU A 305 -19.98 -9.50 2.44
C GLU A 305 -20.83 -10.05 1.28
N ALA A 306 -20.74 -9.44 0.10
CA ALA A 306 -21.49 -9.81 -1.10
C ALA A 306 -21.00 -11.15 -1.69
N GLY A 307 -21.52 -12.23 -1.10
CA GLY A 307 -21.50 -13.57 -1.68
C GLY A 307 -22.49 -13.68 -2.83
N GLU A 308 -22.03 -13.38 -4.04
CA GLU A 308 -22.56 -14.03 -5.25
C GLU A 308 -21.60 -15.16 -5.63
N GLU A 309 -22.18 -16.36 -5.77
CA GLU A 309 -21.62 -17.65 -6.21
C GLU A 309 -20.10 -17.86 -6.04
N GLY A 310 -19.73 -18.38 -4.87
CA GLY A 310 -18.39 -18.90 -4.60
C GLY A 310 -17.71 -18.23 -3.42
N SER A 311 -16.98 -19.00 -2.62
CA SER A 311 -16.12 -18.46 -1.57
C SER A 311 -15.11 -17.49 -2.17
N LYS A 312 -15.22 -16.19 -1.87
CA LYS A 312 -14.16 -15.23 -2.19
C LYS A 312 -13.13 -15.27 -1.07
N ASP A 313 -11.93 -15.76 -1.40
CA ASP A 313 -10.79 -15.60 -0.49
C ASP A 313 -10.53 -14.11 -0.28
N LEU A 314 -10.08 -13.72 0.91
CA LEU A 314 -9.73 -12.34 1.25
C LEU A 314 -8.80 -11.70 0.20
N GLU A 315 -7.94 -12.53 -0.40
CA GLU A 315 -6.96 -12.13 -1.41
C GLU A 315 -7.57 -11.86 -2.80
N THR A 316 -8.85 -12.17 -3.02
CA THR A 316 -9.52 -11.99 -4.32
C THR A 316 -10.27 -10.65 -4.42
N VAL A 317 -10.62 -10.04 -3.29
CA VAL A 317 -11.31 -8.74 -3.27
C VAL A 317 -10.29 -7.62 -3.41
N GLY A 318 -10.35 -6.92 -4.54
CA GLY A 318 -9.45 -5.80 -4.86
C GLY A 318 -9.92 -4.48 -4.25
N VAL A 319 -9.02 -3.75 -3.62
CA VAL A 319 -9.18 -2.36 -3.16
C VAL A 319 -8.37 -1.41 -4.05
N SER A 320 -8.85 -0.18 -4.21
CA SER A 320 -8.22 0.81 -5.10
C SER A 320 -7.21 1.65 -4.32
N LEU A 321 -5.98 1.77 -4.83
CA LEU A 321 -5.00 2.72 -4.33
C LEU A 321 -4.60 3.69 -5.45
N THR A 322 -4.77 4.98 -5.20
CA THR A 322 -4.48 6.06 -6.15
C THR A 322 -3.67 7.17 -5.47
N ARG A 323 -3.32 8.22 -6.24
CA ARG A 323 -2.73 9.45 -5.72
C ARG A 323 -3.53 10.66 -6.16
N GLN A 324 -3.50 11.72 -5.36
CA GLN A 324 -4.10 13.00 -5.69
C GLN A 324 -3.29 14.16 -5.10
N SER A 325 -3.57 15.38 -5.56
CA SER A 325 -3.05 16.58 -4.90
C SER A 325 -3.50 16.62 -3.44
N PRO A 326 -2.69 17.18 -2.51
CA PRO A 326 -3.06 17.27 -1.11
C PRO A 326 -4.44 17.90 -0.93
N SER A 327 -5.35 17.20 -0.27
CA SER A 327 -6.74 17.65 -0.09
C SER A 327 -6.94 18.49 1.16
N ARG A 328 -5.90 18.64 1.99
CA ARG A 328 -5.85 19.54 3.15
C ARG A 328 -4.44 20.09 3.37
N ASP A 329 -4.34 21.07 4.25
CA ASP A 329 -3.06 21.52 4.79
C ASP A 329 -2.52 20.48 5.80
N TYR A 330 -1.35 19.92 5.50
CA TYR A 330 -0.65 18.97 6.38
C TYR A 330 0.27 19.66 7.40
N GLY A 331 0.18 20.99 7.50
CA GLY A 331 0.89 21.82 8.46
C GLY A 331 2.41 21.72 8.32
N LYS A 332 3.11 22.08 9.39
CA LYS A 332 4.59 22.19 9.38
C LYS A 332 5.33 20.89 9.12
N LYS A 333 4.71 19.74 9.44
CA LYS A 333 5.32 18.42 9.20
C LYS A 333 5.20 18.00 7.73
N GLY A 334 4.22 18.53 6.99
CA GLY A 334 3.96 18.13 5.62
C GLY A 334 3.48 16.69 5.47
N SER A 335 3.11 16.02 6.57
CA SER A 335 2.72 14.62 6.63
C SER A 335 1.54 14.41 7.59
N GLY A 336 0.80 13.31 7.38
CA GLY A 336 -0.34 12.96 8.22
C GLY A 336 -1.27 11.96 7.54
N THR A 337 -2.34 11.60 8.24
CA THR A 337 -3.44 10.76 7.74
C THR A 337 -4.77 11.45 8.06
#